data_AF-A0A940L2K6-F1
#
_entry.id   AF-A0A940L2K6-F1
#
_cell.length_a   1.000
_cell.length_b   1.000
_cell.length_c   1.000
_cell.angle_alpha   90.00
_cell.angle_beta   90.00
_cell.angle_gamma   90.00
#
_symmetry.space_group_name_H-M   'P 1'
#
loop_
_entity.id
_entity.type
_entity.pdbx_description
1 polymer ?
#
loop_
_entity_poly.entity_id
_entity_poly.type
_entity_poly.pdbx_seq_one_letter_code
_entity_poly.pdbx_strand_id
1 'polypeptide(L)'
;MKLFSSSKYFIVLALSPLLLALPAHAESDNDGFINLNVEDTINEAKVNHLAFQAYDQAQQKIIANPQAMLEAIVELINNPKFFFGANELMYKVQTQYRSDLPAGTIVDTVLTTNSRGENIMTLVMHDSVRTNPYSLLEAMIALEKAVKASDIAAVKMTLKPGANVHHHAENAYHSQKFKLSNLIHAPGMMDVISQPGILSLIIHPIIEQEMKNNARAGSTLAQRKLAESASYAGQLFKVGMTKFLPITKLDDASKKKYFADYAKMKGFPVSSSENLQEATASFFNQSDLQYKRNLDQLNASAKKAYKARRDEYKKGAAEREQLVQTKSLSEMVKANDREGVAKAMEVMIPWPLLEPTEKVFWKDYIEAVRHPNYTNAPILFRGLDKSEKLQSITDAKGNVIGGGMFSKRLTAGSGSHLYKLKGLPETFETLGTGKALEYFPKDSIPLNFPHTLTGMMINHARNPQGSPFISLTYELTVAWGFAAGEVSAAKVSATEKQLKEFLNSNASGGVATVRIDKRRLLTNSFSAYPGELEVLSSMLIFPDEVLYLEKGLVYEVDDGVHVPKKVERVSIEDYYARARSAVYQKTGINLPKDFDANAEANYGIYKNGVSELTAIFSRTNPEAPLSCARIFQ
;
A
#
# COMPACT_ATOMS: atom_id res chain seq x y z
N MET A 1 -51.76 -31.41 4.19
CA MET A 1 -52.26 -32.34 3.15
C MET A 1 -52.13 -31.65 1.81
N LYS A 2 -51.65 -32.39 0.79
CA LYS A 2 -51.22 -32.02 -0.59
C LYS A 2 -49.71 -31.75 -0.81
N LEU A 3 -49.12 -32.84 -1.30
CA LEU A 3 -47.77 -33.08 -1.83
C LEU A 3 -47.54 -32.47 -3.23
N PHE A 4 -46.25 -32.22 -3.51
CA PHE A 4 -45.44 -32.46 -4.72
C PHE A 4 -46.03 -32.30 -6.14
N SER A 5 -45.34 -31.49 -6.96
CA SER A 5 -44.55 -31.83 -8.16
C SER A 5 -44.28 -30.51 -8.91
N SER A 6 -43.20 -30.27 -9.65
CA SER A 6 -42.37 -31.14 -10.47
C SER A 6 -41.05 -30.44 -10.81
N SER A 7 -39.99 -31.22 -10.79
CA SER A 7 -38.65 -30.93 -11.26
C SER A 7 -38.51 -31.37 -12.73
N LYS A 8 -38.00 -30.49 -13.61
CA LYS A 8 -37.24 -30.76 -14.85
C LYS A 8 -36.40 -29.48 -15.08
N TYR A 9 -35.08 -29.49 -15.24
CA TYR A 9 -34.27 -30.24 -16.20
C TYR A 9 -32.87 -30.52 -15.65
N PHE A 10 -32.46 -31.79 -15.75
CA PHE A 10 -31.07 -32.24 -15.79
C PHE A 10 -30.78 -32.59 -17.25
N ILE A 11 -29.78 -31.96 -17.86
CA ILE A 11 -29.06 -32.51 -19.01
C ILE A 11 -27.58 -32.22 -18.77
N VAL A 12 -26.84 -33.28 -18.42
CA VAL A 12 -25.39 -33.36 -18.59
C VAL A 12 -25.14 -34.74 -19.21
N LEU A 13 -24.56 -34.77 -20.41
CA LEU A 13 -23.39 -35.58 -20.76
C LEU A 13 -23.16 -35.58 -22.27
N ALA A 14 -22.03 -35.01 -22.68
CA ALA A 14 -21.20 -35.57 -23.72
C ALA A 14 -19.94 -36.09 -23.02
N LEU A 15 -19.80 -37.42 -22.90
CA LEU A 15 -18.52 -38.08 -22.72
C LEU A 15 -18.47 -39.28 -23.67
N SER A 16 -17.31 -39.41 -24.30
CA SER A 16 -16.89 -40.41 -25.28
C SER A 16 -16.91 -41.85 -24.76
N PRO A 17 -16.98 -42.86 -25.66
CA PRO A 17 -17.12 -44.27 -25.31
C PRO A 17 -15.75 -44.91 -25.08
N LEU A 18 -15.31 -44.99 -23.82
CA LEU A 18 -14.19 -45.86 -23.45
C LEU A 18 -14.28 -46.18 -21.96
N LEU A 19 -15.06 -47.21 -21.59
CA LEU A 19 -14.94 -48.02 -20.36
C LEU A 19 -16.12 -49.02 -20.28
N LEU A 20 -16.16 -49.94 -21.24
CA LEU A 20 -16.77 -51.26 -21.06
C LEU A 20 -15.66 -52.28 -21.28
N ALA A 21 -14.80 -52.42 -20.29
CA ALA A 21 -13.98 -53.61 -20.04
C ALA A 21 -13.22 -53.37 -18.73
N LEU A 22 -13.72 -53.92 -17.62
CA LEU A 22 -12.97 -54.73 -16.67
C LEU A 22 -13.92 -55.17 -15.53
N PRO A 23 -13.74 -56.39 -14.99
CA PRO A 23 -14.68 -57.02 -14.08
C PRO A 23 -14.50 -56.58 -12.62
N ALA A 24 -15.56 -56.81 -11.85
CA ALA A 24 -15.63 -56.67 -10.41
C ALA A 24 -14.48 -57.37 -9.68
N HIS A 25 -13.82 -56.63 -8.78
CA HIS A 25 -13.40 -57.06 -7.43
C HIS A 25 -12.43 -56.00 -6.86
N ALA A 26 -12.84 -55.29 -5.81
CA ALA A 26 -11.96 -54.84 -4.73
C ALA A 26 -12.83 -54.37 -3.56
N GLU A 27 -12.61 -55.01 -2.42
CA GLU A 27 -13.23 -54.75 -1.13
C GLU A 27 -12.80 -53.40 -0.54
N SER A 28 -13.57 -53.03 0.48
CA SER A 28 -13.46 -51.88 1.37
C SER A 28 -12.06 -51.52 1.85
N ASP A 29 -11.81 -50.22 1.98
CA ASP A 29 -11.39 -49.66 3.26
C ASP A 29 -11.82 -48.19 3.41
N ASN A 30 -12.00 -47.83 4.68
CA ASN A 30 -12.73 -46.70 5.22
C ASN A 30 -12.00 -45.34 5.13
N ASP A 31 -12.78 -44.30 5.42
CA ASP A 31 -12.41 -42.98 5.96
C ASP A 31 -11.81 -41.92 5.03
N GLY A 32 -12.72 -41.14 4.44
CA GLY A 32 -12.38 -39.86 3.83
C GLY A 32 -13.50 -39.20 3.04
N PHE A 33 -14.72 -39.13 3.57
CA PHE A 33 -15.76 -38.28 2.94
C PHE A 33 -15.39 -36.81 3.16
N ILE A 34 -14.66 -36.25 2.20
CA ILE A 34 -14.56 -34.81 2.02
C ILE A 34 -15.96 -34.34 1.61
N ASN A 35 -16.65 -33.67 2.54
CA ASN A 35 -17.88 -32.94 2.27
C ASN A 35 -17.51 -31.72 1.41
N LEU A 36 -17.28 -31.93 0.11
CA LEU A 36 -17.19 -30.84 -0.84
C LEU A 36 -18.60 -30.28 -0.97
N ASN A 37 -18.78 -29.08 -0.43
CA ASN A 37 -20.04 -28.36 -0.52
C ASN A 37 -20.31 -28.07 -2.00
N VAL A 38 -21.18 -28.88 -2.61
CA VAL A 38 -21.50 -28.85 -4.04
C VAL A 38 -22.00 -27.45 -4.46
N GLU A 39 -22.56 -26.67 -3.53
CA GLU A 39 -22.96 -25.29 -3.74
C GLU A 39 -21.79 -24.34 -4.02
N ASP A 40 -20.65 -24.50 -3.34
CA ASP A 40 -19.50 -23.61 -3.52
C ASP A 40 -18.87 -23.80 -4.91
N THR A 41 -18.76 -25.05 -5.37
CA THR A 41 -18.28 -25.40 -6.72
C THR A 41 -19.24 -24.92 -7.82
N ILE A 42 -20.56 -25.01 -7.58
CA ILE A 42 -21.57 -24.51 -8.53
C ILE A 42 -21.55 -22.97 -8.61
N ASN A 43 -21.34 -22.30 -7.47
CA ASN A 43 -21.25 -20.84 -7.42
C ASN A 43 -19.98 -20.34 -8.13
N GLU A 44 -18.84 -20.99 -7.93
CA GLU A 44 -17.59 -20.67 -8.64
C GLU A 44 -17.74 -20.86 -10.16
N ALA A 45 -18.34 -21.97 -10.60
CA ALA A 45 -18.60 -22.22 -12.03
C ALA A 45 -19.54 -21.19 -12.67
N LYS A 46 -20.58 -20.75 -11.95
CA LYS A 46 -21.50 -19.69 -12.40
C LYS A 46 -20.80 -18.33 -12.48
N VAL A 47 -19.97 -17.98 -11.51
CA VAL A 47 -19.17 -16.74 -11.53
C VAL A 47 -18.20 -16.75 -12.71
N ASN A 48 -17.51 -17.86 -12.94
CA ASN A 48 -16.62 -18.04 -14.09
C ASN A 48 -17.36 -17.94 -15.44
N HIS A 49 -18.58 -18.48 -15.54
CA HIS A 49 -19.39 -18.39 -16.74
C HIS A 49 -19.88 -16.96 -17.03
N LEU A 50 -20.33 -16.23 -16.01
CA LEU A 50 -20.73 -14.82 -16.15
C LEU A 50 -19.54 -13.93 -16.52
N ALA A 51 -18.37 -14.19 -15.93
CA ALA A 51 -17.12 -13.53 -16.29
C ALA A 51 -16.76 -13.77 -17.76
N PHE A 52 -16.89 -15.02 -18.22
CA PHE A 52 -16.67 -15.42 -19.61
C PHE A 52 -17.63 -14.75 -20.60
N GLN A 53 -18.92 -14.68 -20.30
CA GLN A 53 -19.90 -14.00 -21.16
C GLN A 53 -19.62 -12.49 -21.24
N ALA A 54 -19.31 -11.84 -20.11
CA ALA A 54 -18.94 -10.43 -20.09
C ALA A 54 -17.67 -10.17 -20.91
N TYR A 55 -16.69 -11.09 -20.85
CA TYR A 55 -15.47 -11.05 -21.65
C TYR A 55 -15.74 -11.23 -23.15
N ASP A 56 -16.54 -12.22 -23.56
CA ASP A 56 -16.83 -12.45 -24.97
C ASP A 56 -17.61 -11.27 -25.57
N GLN A 57 -18.56 -10.72 -24.82
CA GLN A 57 -19.25 -9.48 -25.19
C GLN A 57 -18.31 -8.29 -25.26
N ALA A 58 -17.35 -8.15 -24.33
CA ALA A 58 -16.33 -7.13 -24.40
C ALA A 58 -15.44 -7.31 -25.64
N GLN A 59 -14.98 -8.53 -25.92
CA GLN A 59 -14.16 -8.86 -27.09
C GLN A 59 -14.87 -8.53 -28.42
N GLN A 60 -16.17 -8.80 -28.52
CA GLN A 60 -16.96 -8.42 -29.69
C GLN A 60 -17.13 -6.89 -29.80
N LYS A 61 -17.36 -6.19 -28.67
CA LYS A 61 -17.44 -4.71 -28.63
C LYS A 61 -16.10 -4.01 -28.93
N ILE A 62 -14.99 -4.63 -28.53
CA ILE A 62 -13.61 -4.18 -28.75
C ILE A 62 -13.27 -4.01 -30.23
N ILE A 63 -13.88 -4.84 -31.09
CA ILE A 63 -13.64 -4.80 -32.54
C ILE A 63 -14.42 -3.65 -33.20
N ALA A 64 -15.48 -3.13 -32.57
CA ALA A 64 -16.37 -2.15 -33.19
C ALA A 64 -16.08 -0.67 -32.81
N ASN A 65 -15.59 -0.37 -31.59
CA ASN A 65 -15.34 1.01 -31.14
C ASN A 65 -14.31 1.11 -29.99
N PRO A 66 -13.22 1.90 -30.12
CA PRO A 66 -12.24 2.19 -29.07
C PRO A 66 -12.83 2.62 -27.72
N GLN A 67 -13.87 3.45 -27.73
CA GLN A 67 -14.52 3.92 -26.51
C GLN A 67 -15.24 2.78 -25.79
N ALA A 68 -15.97 1.94 -26.53
CA ALA A 68 -16.71 0.82 -25.97
C ALA A 68 -15.79 -0.23 -25.33
N MET A 69 -14.57 -0.40 -25.86
CA MET A 69 -13.52 -1.23 -25.25
C MET A 69 -13.15 -0.72 -23.86
N LEU A 70 -12.81 0.56 -23.74
CA LEU A 70 -12.35 1.12 -22.47
C LEU A 70 -13.48 1.15 -21.44
N GLU A 71 -14.70 1.50 -21.85
CA GLU A 71 -15.88 1.45 -20.99
C GLU A 71 -16.13 0.03 -20.46
N ALA A 72 -16.04 -0.99 -21.32
CA ALA A 72 -16.20 -2.38 -20.92
C ALA A 72 -15.11 -2.82 -19.94
N ILE A 73 -13.85 -2.42 -20.15
CA ILE A 73 -12.75 -2.75 -19.23
C ILE A 73 -12.92 -2.05 -17.88
N VAL A 74 -13.35 -0.78 -17.88
CA VAL A 74 -13.58 -0.03 -16.63
C VAL A 74 -14.78 -0.60 -15.88
N GLU A 75 -15.85 -0.98 -16.57
CA GLU A 75 -16.99 -1.69 -15.99
C GLU A 75 -16.56 -3.02 -15.39
N LEU A 76 -15.73 -3.78 -16.11
CA LEU A 76 -15.16 -5.05 -15.65
C LEU A 76 -14.31 -4.87 -14.39
N ILE A 77 -13.44 -3.85 -14.38
CA ILE A 77 -12.62 -3.51 -13.22
C ILE A 77 -13.51 -3.10 -12.06
N ASN A 78 -14.56 -2.30 -12.25
CA ASN A 78 -15.42 -1.90 -11.14
C ASN A 78 -16.37 -3.00 -10.66
N ASN A 79 -16.45 -4.13 -11.36
CA ASN A 79 -17.38 -5.19 -11.02
C ASN A 79 -16.79 -6.05 -9.89
N PRO A 80 -17.40 -6.04 -8.68
CA PRO A 80 -16.85 -6.73 -7.52
C PRO A 80 -16.73 -8.24 -7.74
N LYS A 81 -17.51 -8.82 -8.67
CA LYS A 81 -17.46 -10.27 -8.98
C LYS A 81 -16.16 -10.71 -9.64
N PHE A 82 -15.33 -9.78 -10.13
CA PHE A 82 -14.04 -10.10 -10.74
C PHE A 82 -12.89 -10.20 -9.74
N PHE A 83 -13.10 -9.79 -8.49
CA PHE A 83 -12.10 -9.91 -7.43
C PHE A 83 -12.45 -11.14 -6.59
N PHE A 84 -11.75 -12.25 -6.86
CA PHE A 84 -11.86 -13.45 -6.04
C PHE A 84 -11.09 -13.21 -4.72
N GLY A 85 -11.77 -12.67 -3.71
CA GLY A 85 -11.23 -12.47 -2.38
C GLY A 85 -11.95 -11.38 -1.58
N ALA A 86 -11.74 -11.33 -0.27
CA ALA A 86 -12.33 -10.35 0.65
C ALA A 86 -11.79 -8.91 0.47
N ASN A 87 -10.93 -8.68 -0.53
CA ASN A 87 -10.36 -7.36 -0.78
C ASN A 87 -11.19 -6.65 -1.84
N GLU A 88 -12.15 -5.83 -1.39
CA GLU A 88 -12.74 -4.81 -2.24
C GLU A 88 -11.62 -4.01 -2.93
N LEU A 89 -11.85 -3.63 -4.19
CA LEU A 89 -10.96 -2.73 -4.89
C LEU A 89 -10.65 -1.50 -4.03
N MET A 90 -9.37 -1.18 -3.90
CA MET A 90 -8.97 0.07 -3.24
C MET A 90 -9.54 1.32 -3.94
N TYR A 91 -9.86 1.23 -5.23
CA TYR A 91 -10.39 2.33 -6.02
C TYR A 91 -11.49 1.87 -6.96
N LYS A 92 -12.57 2.66 -7.05
CA LYS A 92 -13.39 2.64 -8.27
C LYS A 92 -12.65 3.38 -9.36
N VAL A 93 -12.57 2.77 -10.54
CA VAL A 93 -11.97 3.38 -11.71
C VAL A 93 -13.04 4.12 -12.50
N GLN A 94 -12.78 5.35 -12.89
CA GLN A 94 -13.65 6.07 -13.81
C GLN A 94 -12.82 6.75 -14.88
N THR A 95 -13.49 7.16 -15.94
CA THR A 95 -12.87 7.84 -17.08
C THR A 95 -13.43 9.25 -17.20
N GLN A 96 -12.55 10.20 -17.51
CA GLN A 96 -12.92 11.55 -17.87
C GLN A 96 -12.21 11.90 -19.17
N TYR A 97 -12.90 12.53 -20.11
CA TYR A 97 -12.33 12.91 -21.39
C TYR A 97 -12.26 14.43 -21.52
N ARG A 98 -11.15 14.94 -22.03
CA ARG A 98 -10.81 16.36 -22.08
C ARG A 98 -9.98 16.67 -23.32
N SER A 99 -10.36 17.65 -24.12
CA SER A 99 -9.54 18.15 -25.24
C SER A 99 -8.41 19.08 -24.79
N ASP A 100 -8.46 19.60 -23.56
CA ASP A 100 -7.58 20.65 -23.03
C ASP A 100 -6.46 20.10 -22.14
N LEU A 101 -6.04 18.85 -22.37
CA LEU A 101 -4.90 18.29 -21.64
C LEU A 101 -3.59 19.02 -21.99
N PRO A 102 -2.61 19.04 -21.07
CA PRO A 102 -1.29 19.58 -21.36
C PRO A 102 -0.69 18.99 -22.64
N ALA A 103 0.05 19.81 -23.38
CA ALA A 103 0.66 19.39 -24.63
C ALA A 103 1.50 18.10 -24.44
N GLY A 104 1.28 17.10 -25.29
CA GLY A 104 1.96 15.80 -25.22
C GLY A 104 1.35 14.79 -24.23
N THR A 105 0.39 15.20 -23.39
CA THR A 105 -0.32 14.33 -22.46
C THR A 105 -1.58 13.78 -23.11
N ILE A 106 -1.63 12.45 -23.28
CA ILE A 106 -2.82 11.74 -23.76
C ILE A 106 -3.62 11.17 -22.59
N VAL A 107 -2.94 10.68 -21.55
CA VAL A 107 -3.59 10.12 -20.36
C VAL A 107 -2.89 10.66 -19.11
N ASP A 108 -3.70 11.03 -18.12
CA ASP A 108 -3.30 11.37 -16.77
C ASP A 108 -4.15 10.57 -15.77
N THR A 109 -3.66 10.40 -14.56
CA THR A 109 -4.36 9.68 -13.49
C THR A 109 -4.52 10.64 -12.32
N VAL A 110 -5.76 10.80 -11.88
CA VAL A 110 -6.13 11.65 -10.74
C VAL A 110 -6.82 10.80 -9.69
N LEU A 111 -6.33 10.87 -8.46
CA LEU A 111 -6.97 10.25 -7.31
C LEU A 111 -7.84 11.27 -6.59
N THR A 112 -9.09 10.89 -6.32
CA THR A 112 -10.05 11.69 -5.60
C THR A 112 -10.84 10.81 -4.63
N THR A 113 -11.62 11.44 -3.76
CA THR A 113 -12.59 10.74 -2.91
C THR A 113 -13.93 11.42 -3.09
N ASN A 114 -14.97 10.62 -3.35
CA ASN A 114 -16.31 11.18 -3.55
C ASN A 114 -16.99 11.51 -2.22
N SER A 115 -18.19 12.08 -2.27
CA SER A 115 -18.96 12.47 -1.08
C SER A 115 -19.35 11.29 -0.16
N ARG A 116 -19.19 10.05 -0.62
CA ARG A 116 -19.47 8.82 0.15
C ARG A 116 -18.21 8.23 0.80
N GLY A 117 -17.06 8.89 0.67
CA GLY A 117 -15.77 8.36 1.16
C GLY A 117 -15.19 7.25 0.29
N GLU A 118 -15.71 7.04 -0.93
CA GLU A 118 -15.14 6.05 -1.85
C GLU A 118 -13.92 6.66 -2.56
N ASN A 119 -12.82 5.92 -2.59
CA ASN A 119 -11.63 6.33 -3.34
C ASN A 119 -11.88 6.08 -4.83
N ILE A 120 -11.71 7.14 -5.61
CA ILE A 120 -11.97 7.15 -7.05
C ILE A 120 -10.68 7.45 -7.78
N MET A 121 -10.27 6.53 -8.65
CA MET A 121 -9.22 6.74 -9.61
C MET A 121 -9.81 7.17 -10.94
N THR A 122 -9.54 8.41 -11.34
CA THR A 122 -9.99 8.97 -12.61
C THR A 122 -8.86 8.91 -13.61
N LEU A 123 -9.03 8.13 -14.68
CA LEU A 123 -8.22 8.25 -15.88
C LEU A 123 -8.72 9.47 -16.65
N VAL A 124 -7.96 10.56 -16.61
CA VAL A 124 -8.26 11.77 -17.37
C VAL A 124 -7.54 11.67 -18.71
N MET A 125 -8.29 11.58 -19.80
CA MET A 125 -7.75 11.24 -21.11
C MET A 125 -8.10 12.30 -22.15
N HIS A 126 -7.27 12.39 -23.17
CA HIS A 126 -7.55 13.23 -24.32
C HIS A 126 -8.74 12.65 -25.11
N ASP A 127 -9.57 13.50 -25.71
CA ASP A 127 -10.73 13.05 -26.50
C ASP A 127 -10.35 12.10 -27.65
N SER A 128 -9.12 12.18 -28.13
CA SER A 128 -8.58 11.26 -29.14
C SER A 128 -8.60 9.79 -28.71
N VAL A 129 -8.65 9.45 -27.42
CA VAL A 129 -8.78 8.06 -26.97
C VAL A 129 -10.05 7.40 -27.51
N ARG A 130 -11.11 8.18 -27.75
CA ARG A 130 -12.39 7.68 -28.29
C ARG A 130 -12.31 7.28 -29.76
N THR A 131 -11.37 7.85 -30.52
CA THR A 131 -11.35 7.77 -31.99
C THR A 131 -10.02 7.31 -32.56
N ASN A 132 -8.94 7.35 -31.78
CA ASN A 132 -7.59 7.03 -32.21
C ASN A 132 -7.07 5.78 -31.46
N PRO A 133 -6.85 4.65 -32.14
CA PRO A 133 -6.45 3.39 -31.50
C PRO A 133 -5.04 3.43 -30.88
N TYR A 134 -4.16 4.33 -31.32
CA TYR A 134 -2.87 4.57 -30.66
C TYR A 134 -3.05 5.33 -29.34
N SER A 135 -3.95 6.32 -29.30
CA SER A 135 -4.29 7.00 -28.03
C SER A 135 -4.93 6.02 -27.05
N LEU A 136 -5.80 5.12 -27.53
CA LEU A 136 -6.37 4.04 -26.71
C LEU A 136 -5.28 3.11 -26.14
N LEU A 137 -4.28 2.72 -26.94
CA LEU A 137 -3.18 1.90 -26.45
C LEU A 137 -2.43 2.56 -25.29
N GLU A 138 -2.13 3.87 -25.38
CA GLU A 138 -1.50 4.60 -24.28
C GLU A 138 -2.39 4.62 -23.02
N ALA A 139 -3.72 4.78 -23.19
CA ALA A 139 -4.67 4.70 -22.09
C ALA A 139 -4.71 3.31 -21.44
N MET A 140 -4.61 2.24 -22.23
CA MET A 140 -4.52 0.87 -21.72
C MET A 140 -3.24 0.65 -20.91
N ILE A 141 -2.11 1.19 -21.37
CA ILE A 141 -0.84 1.11 -20.63
C ILE A 141 -0.93 1.87 -19.29
N ALA A 142 -1.54 3.06 -19.30
CA ALA A 142 -1.76 3.83 -18.08
C ALA A 142 -2.70 3.10 -17.10
N LEU A 143 -3.79 2.51 -17.60
CA LEU A 143 -4.72 1.72 -16.81
C LEU A 143 -4.05 0.48 -16.21
N GLU A 144 -3.25 -0.25 -17.00
CA GLU A 144 -2.51 -1.42 -16.54
C GLU A 144 -1.54 -1.07 -15.41
N LYS A 145 -0.78 0.03 -15.56
CA LYS A 145 0.10 0.56 -14.51
C LYS A 145 -0.66 0.85 -13.21
N ALA A 146 -1.88 1.35 -13.34
CA ALA A 146 -2.67 1.83 -12.22
C ALA A 146 -3.37 0.70 -11.45
N VAL A 147 -3.84 -0.33 -12.16
CA VAL A 147 -4.68 -1.40 -11.58
C VAL A 147 -3.88 -2.66 -11.25
N LYS A 148 -2.63 -2.79 -11.72
CA LYS A 148 -1.89 -4.07 -11.70
C LYS A 148 -2.81 -5.20 -12.16
N ALA A 149 -3.05 -5.28 -13.47
CA ALA A 149 -3.84 -6.38 -14.04
C ALA A 149 -3.33 -7.79 -13.62
N SER A 150 -2.07 -7.89 -13.17
CA SER A 150 -1.50 -9.08 -12.54
C SER A 150 -2.08 -9.44 -11.17
N ASP A 151 -2.52 -8.48 -10.35
CA ASP A 151 -3.12 -8.74 -9.04
C ASP A 151 -4.55 -9.30 -9.21
N ILE A 152 -5.24 -8.90 -10.28
CA ILE A 152 -6.48 -9.55 -10.77
C ILE A 152 -6.19 -11.01 -11.22
N ALA A 153 -4.97 -11.28 -11.71
CA ALA A 153 -4.52 -12.62 -12.09
C ALA A 153 -3.85 -13.40 -10.93
N ALA A 154 -3.59 -12.77 -9.79
CA ALA A 154 -2.81 -13.31 -8.68
C ALA A 154 -3.68 -14.01 -7.62
N VAL A 155 -4.81 -14.59 -8.04
CA VAL A 155 -5.40 -15.75 -7.34
C VAL A 155 -4.52 -16.97 -7.64
N LYS A 156 -3.21 -16.88 -7.34
CA LYS A 156 -2.41 -18.08 -7.12
C LYS A 156 -2.77 -18.53 -5.72
N MET A 157 -3.80 -19.37 -5.61
CA MET A 157 -3.94 -20.23 -4.44
C MET A 157 -2.60 -20.94 -4.24
N THR A 158 -1.88 -20.57 -3.19
CA THR A 158 -0.71 -21.28 -2.72
C THR A 158 -1.17 -22.62 -2.14
N LEU A 159 -1.50 -23.57 -3.02
CA LEU A 159 -1.61 -24.97 -2.63
C LEU A 159 -0.21 -25.41 -2.24
N LYS A 160 -0.02 -25.72 -0.94
CA LYS A 160 1.23 -26.28 -0.44
C LYS A 160 1.64 -27.49 -1.28
N PRO A 161 2.94 -27.69 -1.59
CA PRO A 161 3.42 -28.94 -2.16
C PRO A 161 2.97 -30.11 -1.27
N GLY A 162 2.10 -30.97 -1.79
CA GLY A 162 1.53 -32.12 -1.06
C GLY A 162 0.00 -32.19 -1.01
N ALA A 163 -0.74 -31.19 -1.47
CA ALA A 163 -2.19 -31.31 -1.63
C ALA A 163 -2.52 -32.06 -2.94
N ASN A 164 -3.02 -33.30 -2.83
CA ASN A 164 -3.55 -34.05 -3.97
C ASN A 164 -4.84 -33.39 -4.45
N VAL A 165 -4.78 -32.66 -5.57
CA VAL A 165 -5.97 -32.13 -6.23
C VAL A 165 -6.38 -33.10 -7.33
N HIS A 166 -7.60 -33.64 -7.22
CA HIS A 166 -8.19 -34.48 -8.26
C HIS A 166 -8.31 -33.74 -9.61
N HIS A 167 -8.19 -34.50 -10.71
CA HIS A 167 -8.15 -34.10 -12.14
C HIS A 167 -9.17 -33.05 -12.64
N HIS A 168 -10.16 -32.62 -11.86
CA HIS A 168 -11.10 -31.57 -12.27
C HIS A 168 -10.54 -30.15 -12.14
N ALA A 169 -9.53 -29.93 -11.29
CA ALA A 169 -8.85 -28.62 -11.22
C ALA A 169 -7.94 -28.35 -12.42
N GLU A 170 -7.51 -29.39 -13.15
CA GLU A 170 -6.65 -29.27 -14.34
C GLU A 170 -7.43 -28.70 -15.55
N ASN A 171 -8.72 -29.05 -15.67
CA ASN A 171 -9.61 -28.44 -16.67
C ASN A 171 -10.04 -27.03 -16.27
N ALA A 172 -10.19 -26.74 -14.97
CA ALA A 172 -10.33 -25.37 -14.49
C ALA A 172 -9.07 -24.54 -14.81
N TYR A 173 -7.87 -25.13 -14.66
CA TYR A 173 -6.58 -24.52 -14.98
C TYR A 173 -6.41 -24.24 -16.49
N HIS A 174 -6.99 -25.06 -17.36
CA HIS A 174 -7.04 -24.78 -18.81
C HIS A 174 -8.15 -23.79 -19.21
N SER A 175 -9.25 -23.70 -18.45
CA SER A 175 -10.26 -22.62 -18.58
C SER A 175 -9.88 -21.31 -17.89
N GLN A 176 -8.86 -21.31 -17.02
CA GLN A 176 -8.24 -20.14 -16.37
C GLN A 176 -7.36 -19.32 -17.32
N LYS A 177 -7.55 -19.46 -18.64
CA LYS A 177 -7.22 -18.41 -19.63
C LYS A 177 -8.15 -17.19 -19.50
N PHE A 178 -8.69 -16.93 -18.32
CA PHE A 178 -9.35 -15.67 -18.00
C PHE A 178 -8.32 -14.72 -17.39
N LYS A 179 -7.41 -14.23 -18.23
CA LYS A 179 -6.56 -13.11 -17.83
C LYS A 179 -7.11 -11.87 -18.52
N LEU A 180 -7.29 -10.78 -17.78
CA LEU A 180 -7.50 -9.46 -18.38
C LEU A 180 -6.40 -9.17 -19.43
N SER A 181 -5.21 -9.73 -19.21
CA SER A 181 -4.12 -9.72 -20.18
C SER A 181 -4.53 -10.21 -21.56
N ASN A 182 -5.54 -11.09 -21.71
CA ASN A 182 -6.08 -11.63 -22.97
C ASN A 182 -6.89 -10.61 -23.77
N LEU A 183 -7.60 -9.68 -23.12
CA LEU A 183 -8.18 -8.51 -23.79
C LEU A 183 -7.07 -7.52 -24.21
N ILE A 184 -5.99 -7.48 -23.43
CA ILE A 184 -4.83 -6.62 -23.64
C ILE A 184 -3.76 -7.32 -24.51
N HIS A 185 -4.01 -8.51 -25.09
CA HIS A 185 -3.01 -9.38 -25.74
C HIS A 185 -2.26 -8.70 -26.90
N ALA A 186 -1.27 -7.89 -26.54
CA ALA A 186 0.03 -7.87 -27.14
C ALA A 186 0.81 -9.04 -26.55
N PRO A 187 0.82 -10.26 -27.16
CA PRO A 187 1.61 -11.39 -26.67
C PRO A 187 3.07 -10.95 -26.48
N GLY A 188 3.49 -10.67 -25.25
CA GLY A 188 4.82 -10.16 -24.92
C GLY A 188 4.87 -9.02 -23.88
N MET A 189 3.80 -8.28 -23.58
CA MET A 189 3.87 -7.28 -22.50
C MET A 189 4.01 -7.95 -21.13
N MET A 190 3.30 -9.06 -20.89
CA MET A 190 3.47 -9.87 -19.68
C MET A 190 4.83 -10.57 -19.60
N ASP A 191 5.42 -11.02 -20.73
CA ASP A 191 6.76 -11.62 -20.71
C ASP A 191 7.85 -10.58 -20.43
N VAL A 192 7.68 -9.36 -20.95
CA VAL A 192 8.54 -8.19 -20.64
C VAL A 192 8.39 -7.79 -19.17
N ILE A 193 7.18 -7.77 -18.62
CA ILE A 193 6.92 -7.45 -17.21
C ILE A 193 7.42 -8.58 -16.28
N SER A 194 7.36 -9.84 -16.71
CA SER A 194 7.78 -11.00 -15.91
C SER A 194 9.30 -11.16 -15.79
N GLN A 195 10.10 -10.40 -16.55
CA GLN A 195 11.54 -10.38 -16.33
C GLN A 195 11.85 -9.73 -14.96
N PRO A 196 12.68 -10.37 -14.10
CA PRO A 196 12.98 -9.89 -12.75
C PRO A 196 13.47 -8.44 -12.65
N GLY A 197 14.00 -7.86 -13.74
CA GLY A 197 14.45 -6.46 -13.78
C GLY A 197 13.33 -5.43 -14.03
N ILE A 198 12.19 -5.83 -14.60
CA ILE A 198 11.16 -4.92 -15.14
C ILE A 198 9.96 -4.75 -14.19
N LEU A 199 9.72 -5.72 -13.30
CA LEU A 199 8.72 -5.66 -12.21
C LEU A 199 8.90 -4.49 -11.23
N SER A 200 10.03 -3.78 -11.31
CA SER A 200 10.46 -2.76 -10.36
C SER A 200 9.82 -1.37 -10.52
N LEU A 201 9.02 -1.16 -11.57
CA LEU A 201 8.52 0.17 -11.96
C LEU A 201 7.01 0.32 -11.95
N ILE A 202 6.28 -0.60 -11.32
CA ILE A 202 4.84 -0.42 -11.10
C ILE A 202 4.66 0.64 -10.01
N ILE A 203 4.62 1.89 -10.45
CA ILE A 203 4.32 3.04 -9.61
C ILE A 203 2.82 2.99 -9.33
N HIS A 204 2.47 2.62 -8.10
CA HIS A 204 1.08 2.70 -7.63
C HIS A 204 0.56 4.14 -7.83
N PRO A 205 -0.71 4.35 -8.23
CA PRO A 205 -1.26 5.69 -8.53
C PRO A 205 -0.97 6.75 -7.45
N ILE A 206 -1.00 6.36 -6.17
CA ILE A 206 -0.64 7.25 -5.05
C ILE A 206 0.83 7.70 -5.13
N ILE A 207 1.77 6.78 -5.40
CA ILE A 207 3.20 7.10 -5.53
C ILE A 207 3.42 8.03 -6.72
N GLU A 208 2.73 7.80 -7.83
CA GLU A 208 2.83 8.66 -9.02
C GLU A 208 2.31 10.07 -8.70
N GLN A 209 1.18 10.16 -8.00
CA GLN A 209 0.60 11.42 -7.56
C GLN A 209 1.53 12.17 -6.61
N GLU A 210 2.18 11.45 -5.68
CA GLU A 210 3.20 12.00 -4.79
C GLU A 210 4.39 12.56 -5.60
N MET A 211 4.91 11.78 -6.55
CA MET A 211 6.01 12.21 -7.43
C MET A 211 5.63 13.42 -8.29
N LYS A 212 4.42 13.45 -8.87
CA LYS A 212 3.93 14.61 -9.64
C LYS A 212 3.88 15.87 -8.79
N ASN A 213 3.41 15.76 -7.55
CA ASN A 213 3.35 16.89 -6.62
C ASN A 213 4.75 17.36 -6.22
N ASN A 214 5.67 16.44 -5.92
CA ASN A 214 7.08 16.77 -5.67
C ASN A 214 7.76 17.42 -6.89
N ALA A 215 7.51 16.91 -8.09
CA ALA A 215 8.09 17.44 -9.33
C ALA A 215 7.58 18.86 -9.63
N ARG A 216 6.29 19.13 -9.39
CA ARG A 216 5.68 20.46 -9.50
C ARG A 216 6.24 21.42 -8.46
N ALA A 217 6.54 20.94 -7.25
CA ALA A 217 7.20 21.71 -6.20
C ALA A 217 8.73 21.84 -6.40
N GLY A 218 9.24 21.58 -7.61
CA GLY A 218 10.64 21.82 -7.97
C GLY A 218 11.61 20.68 -7.65
N SER A 219 11.12 19.48 -7.30
CA SER A 219 12.01 18.33 -7.10
C SER A 219 12.56 17.79 -8.41
N THR A 220 13.86 18.00 -8.63
CA THR A 220 14.59 17.40 -9.75
C THR A 220 14.68 15.87 -9.67
N LEU A 221 14.64 15.29 -8.45
CA LEU A 221 14.65 13.83 -8.28
C LEU A 221 13.31 13.22 -8.71
N ALA A 222 12.20 13.86 -8.34
CA ALA A 222 10.87 13.42 -8.77
C ALA A 222 10.66 13.63 -10.28
N GLN A 223 11.08 14.77 -10.84
CA GLN A 223 11.05 15.04 -12.29
C GLN A 223 11.80 13.97 -13.08
N ARG A 224 13.04 13.65 -12.65
CA ARG A 224 13.84 12.56 -13.21
C ARG A 224 13.07 11.23 -13.17
N LYS A 225 12.48 10.88 -12.02
CA LYS A 225 11.80 9.59 -11.87
C LYS A 225 10.55 9.47 -12.74
N LEU A 226 9.79 10.55 -12.88
CA LEU A 226 8.66 10.60 -13.81
C LEU A 226 9.13 10.46 -15.27
N ALA A 227 10.25 11.07 -15.64
CA ALA A 227 10.83 10.92 -16.97
C ALA A 227 11.28 9.47 -17.25
N GLU A 228 11.83 8.76 -16.26
CA GLU A 228 12.15 7.33 -16.38
C GLU A 228 10.89 6.49 -16.62
N SER A 229 9.83 6.74 -15.83
CA SER A 229 8.53 6.06 -15.99
C SER A 229 7.90 6.32 -17.35
N ALA A 230 8.04 7.54 -17.87
CA ALA A 230 7.57 7.93 -19.20
C ALA A 230 8.36 7.22 -20.32
N SER A 231 9.70 7.15 -20.20
CA SER A 231 10.55 6.42 -21.15
C SER A 231 10.19 4.93 -21.18
N TYR A 232 9.97 4.32 -20.02
CA TYR A 232 9.49 2.93 -19.94
C TYR A 232 8.09 2.75 -20.56
N ALA A 233 7.17 3.68 -20.32
CA ALA A 233 5.86 3.67 -20.99
C ALA A 233 6.00 3.68 -22.52
N GLY A 234 6.96 4.47 -23.05
CA GLY A 234 7.27 4.52 -24.47
C GLY A 234 7.76 3.19 -25.03
N GLN A 235 8.56 2.43 -24.28
CA GLN A 235 8.99 1.08 -24.67
C GLN A 235 7.83 0.09 -24.71
N LEU A 236 6.97 0.11 -23.69
CA LEU A 236 5.74 -0.69 -23.64
C LEU A 236 4.81 -0.35 -24.82
N PHE A 237 4.66 0.93 -25.11
CA PHE A 237 3.88 1.42 -26.24
C PHE A 237 4.42 0.89 -27.58
N LYS A 238 5.74 0.92 -27.77
CA LYS A 238 6.43 0.38 -28.96
C LYS A 238 6.13 -1.09 -29.18
N VAL A 239 6.17 -1.90 -28.12
CA VAL A 239 5.80 -3.32 -28.20
C VAL A 239 4.31 -3.47 -28.52
N GLY A 240 3.46 -2.71 -27.82
CA GLY A 240 2.00 -2.75 -27.98
C GLY A 240 1.54 -2.43 -29.39
N MET A 241 2.15 -1.46 -30.09
CA MET A 241 1.77 -1.06 -31.44
C MET A 241 1.74 -2.21 -32.45
N THR A 242 2.66 -3.17 -32.32
CA THR A 242 2.77 -4.29 -33.26
C THR A 242 1.75 -5.40 -33.02
N LYS A 243 1.08 -5.39 -31.87
CA LYS A 243 0.27 -6.52 -31.40
C LYS A 243 -1.12 -6.14 -30.90
N PHE A 244 -1.39 -4.85 -30.66
CA PHE A 244 -2.66 -4.37 -30.16
C PHE A 244 -3.76 -4.53 -31.21
N LEU A 245 -4.77 -5.34 -30.89
CA LEU A 245 -5.81 -5.78 -31.84
C LEU A 245 -6.51 -4.62 -32.58
N PRO A 246 -6.91 -3.51 -31.92
CA PRO A 246 -7.49 -2.37 -32.61
C PRO A 246 -6.58 -1.74 -33.68
N ILE A 247 -5.25 -1.87 -33.54
CA ILE A 247 -4.29 -1.38 -34.54
C ILE A 247 -4.10 -2.43 -35.65
N THR A 248 -4.00 -3.71 -35.31
CA THR A 248 -3.69 -4.77 -36.29
C THR A 248 -4.83 -5.03 -37.29
N LYS A 249 -6.07 -4.68 -36.92
CA LYS A 249 -7.26 -4.81 -37.79
C LYS A 249 -7.45 -3.68 -38.81
N LEU A 250 -6.70 -2.59 -38.70
CA LEU A 250 -6.77 -1.48 -39.64
C LEU A 250 -6.04 -1.79 -40.94
N ASP A 251 -6.51 -1.22 -42.04
CA ASP A 251 -5.70 -1.13 -43.26
C ASP A 251 -4.51 -0.16 -43.05
N ASP A 252 -3.47 -0.28 -43.88
CA ASP A 252 -2.23 0.47 -43.67
C ASP A 252 -2.38 1.98 -43.86
N ALA A 253 -3.34 2.44 -44.67
CA ALA A 253 -3.62 3.87 -44.83
C ALA A 253 -4.26 4.44 -43.56
N SER A 254 -5.24 3.72 -42.99
CA SER A 254 -5.86 4.05 -41.72
C SER A 254 -4.84 4.04 -40.57
N LYS A 255 -3.98 3.01 -40.48
CA LYS A 255 -2.88 2.96 -39.49
C LYS A 255 -2.00 4.20 -39.58
N LYS A 256 -1.51 4.51 -40.77
CA LYS A 256 -0.63 5.67 -41.00
C LYS A 256 -1.30 6.98 -40.61
N LYS A 257 -2.57 7.18 -40.98
CA LYS A 257 -3.33 8.40 -40.61
C LYS A 257 -3.45 8.55 -39.10
N TYR A 258 -3.97 7.52 -38.41
CA TYR A 258 -4.15 7.58 -36.96
C TYR A 258 -2.81 7.71 -36.22
N PHE A 259 -1.76 7.07 -36.73
CA PHE A 259 -0.42 7.19 -36.18
C PHE A 259 0.13 8.61 -36.33
N ALA A 260 -0.03 9.24 -37.50
CA ALA A 260 0.41 10.61 -37.73
C ALA A 260 -0.31 11.61 -36.81
N ASP A 261 -1.62 11.44 -36.61
CA ASP A 261 -2.40 12.27 -35.67
C ASP A 261 -1.90 12.08 -34.22
N TYR A 262 -1.64 10.83 -33.82
CA TYR A 262 -1.07 10.51 -32.51
C TYR A 262 0.32 11.14 -32.32
N ALA A 263 1.21 10.94 -33.29
CA ALA A 263 2.57 11.45 -33.26
C ALA A 263 2.59 12.99 -33.15
N LYS A 264 1.70 13.67 -33.89
CA LYS A 264 1.48 15.12 -33.78
C LYS A 264 1.04 15.54 -32.38
N MET A 265 0.09 14.84 -31.76
CA MET A 265 -0.36 15.14 -30.39
C MET A 265 0.76 14.97 -29.35
N LYS A 266 1.67 14.01 -29.57
CA LYS A 266 2.86 13.79 -28.73
C LYS A 266 3.98 14.82 -29.00
N GLY A 267 3.83 15.71 -29.98
CA GLY A 267 4.83 16.71 -30.34
C GLY A 267 5.92 16.21 -31.30
N PHE A 268 5.70 15.06 -31.95
CA PHE A 268 6.65 14.43 -32.89
C PHE A 268 5.98 14.23 -34.26
N PRO A 269 5.71 15.29 -35.03
CA PRO A 269 5.08 15.14 -36.33
C PRO A 269 5.94 14.25 -37.25
N VAL A 270 5.28 13.35 -37.97
CA VAL A 270 5.89 12.47 -38.98
C VAL A 270 5.57 13.00 -40.38
N SER A 271 6.43 12.71 -41.36
CA SER A 271 6.24 13.21 -42.72
C SER A 271 5.09 12.48 -43.42
N SER A 272 4.30 13.21 -44.21
CA SER A 272 3.27 12.60 -45.06
C SER A 272 3.87 11.68 -46.13
N SER A 273 5.15 11.86 -46.49
CA SER A 273 5.85 11.03 -47.48
C SER A 273 6.35 9.69 -46.93
N GLU A 274 6.56 9.57 -45.61
CA GLU A 274 7.08 8.34 -44.98
C GLU A 274 6.03 7.22 -45.04
N ASN A 275 6.43 5.97 -45.31
CA ASN A 275 5.52 4.84 -45.10
C ASN A 275 5.30 4.59 -43.59
N LEU A 276 4.38 3.70 -43.21
CA LEU A 276 4.06 3.46 -41.79
C LEU A 276 5.29 3.01 -40.98
N GLN A 277 6.16 2.18 -41.55
CA GLN A 277 7.37 1.68 -40.89
C GLN A 277 8.38 2.82 -40.67
N GLU A 278 8.60 3.65 -41.70
CA GLU A 278 9.46 4.83 -41.63
C GLU A 278 8.94 5.85 -40.62
N ALA A 279 7.65 6.18 -40.66
CA ALA A 279 7.01 7.10 -39.72
C ALA A 279 7.13 6.59 -38.28
N THR A 280 6.89 5.28 -38.07
CA THR A 280 7.03 4.64 -36.77
C THR A 280 8.48 4.71 -36.26
N ALA A 281 9.45 4.39 -37.11
CA ALA A 281 10.87 4.47 -36.76
C ALA A 281 11.30 5.92 -36.47
N SER A 282 10.84 6.88 -37.28
CA SER A 282 11.08 8.31 -37.12
C SER A 282 10.54 8.82 -35.79
N PHE A 283 9.28 8.53 -35.47
CA PHE A 283 8.66 8.85 -34.19
C PHE A 283 9.46 8.30 -33.01
N PHE A 284 9.79 7.00 -33.01
CA PHE A 284 10.51 6.39 -31.89
C PHE A 284 11.95 6.92 -31.76
N ASN A 285 12.65 7.15 -32.87
CA ASN A 285 13.98 7.75 -32.83
C ASN A 285 13.93 9.17 -32.24
N GLN A 286 12.96 9.98 -32.65
CA GLN A 286 12.77 11.33 -32.11
C GLN A 286 12.38 11.29 -30.63
N SER A 287 11.44 10.43 -30.25
CA SER A 287 11.00 10.29 -28.86
C SER A 287 12.12 9.77 -27.96
N ASP A 288 12.84 8.73 -28.38
CA ASP A 288 13.95 8.14 -27.62
C ASP A 288 15.09 9.15 -27.46
N LEU A 289 15.39 9.92 -28.50
CA LEU A 289 16.39 10.99 -28.43
C LEU A 289 15.96 12.10 -27.47
N GLN A 290 14.69 12.54 -27.49
CA GLN A 290 14.18 13.54 -26.55
C GLN A 290 14.18 13.01 -25.12
N TYR A 291 13.69 11.79 -24.88
CA TYR A 291 13.70 11.15 -23.58
C TYR A 291 15.11 11.01 -23.04
N LYS A 292 16.06 10.57 -23.88
CA LYS A 292 17.48 10.46 -23.49
C LYS A 292 18.06 11.81 -23.12
N ARG A 293 17.89 12.84 -23.97
CA ARG A 293 18.36 14.21 -23.67
C ARG A 293 17.77 14.77 -22.39
N ASN A 294 16.46 14.61 -22.19
CA ASN A 294 15.78 15.05 -20.99
C ASN A 294 16.29 14.30 -19.74
N LEU A 295 16.42 12.97 -19.82
CA LEU A 295 16.96 12.16 -18.74
C LEU A 295 18.41 12.52 -18.42
N ASP A 296 19.28 12.75 -19.41
CA ASP A 296 20.67 13.15 -19.19
C ASP A 296 20.75 14.52 -18.48
N GLN A 297 19.94 15.49 -18.91
CA GLN A 297 19.82 16.81 -18.27
C GLN A 297 19.29 16.70 -16.83
N LEU A 298 18.23 15.92 -16.61
CA LEU A 298 17.64 15.69 -15.30
C LEU A 298 18.60 14.90 -14.39
N ASN A 299 19.36 13.95 -14.92
CA ASN A 299 20.38 13.19 -14.18
C ASN A 299 21.50 14.10 -13.68
N ALA A 300 22.03 14.96 -14.55
CA ALA A 300 23.05 15.93 -14.16
C ALA A 300 22.53 16.91 -13.11
N SER A 301 21.31 17.42 -13.31
CA SER A 301 20.64 18.35 -12.39
C SER A 301 20.34 17.71 -11.03
N ALA A 302 19.81 16.48 -11.04
CA ALA A 302 19.53 15.67 -9.85
C ALA A 302 20.79 15.41 -9.02
N LYS A 303 21.90 15.01 -9.66
CA LYS A 303 23.19 14.78 -8.97
C LYS A 303 23.72 16.07 -8.33
N LYS A 304 23.68 17.18 -9.06
CA LYS A 304 24.11 18.49 -8.55
C LYS A 304 23.24 18.95 -7.39
N ALA A 305 21.91 18.87 -7.54
CA ALA A 305 20.94 19.27 -6.52
C ALA A 305 21.08 18.41 -5.25
N TYR A 306 21.18 17.09 -5.38
CA TYR A 306 21.35 16.20 -4.24
C TYR A 306 22.67 16.46 -3.50
N LYS A 307 23.79 16.66 -4.22
CA LYS A 307 25.07 17.05 -3.59
C LYS A 307 24.92 18.36 -2.81
N ALA A 308 24.31 19.37 -3.41
CA ALA A 308 24.08 20.66 -2.75
C ALA A 308 23.22 20.51 -1.48
N ARG A 309 22.11 19.76 -1.54
CA ARG A 309 21.26 19.45 -0.38
C ARG A 309 22.04 18.73 0.73
N ARG A 310 22.91 17.79 0.37
CA ARG A 310 23.74 17.05 1.34
C ARG A 310 24.80 17.93 1.98
N ASP A 311 25.41 18.83 1.22
CA ASP A 311 26.35 19.81 1.74
C ASP A 311 25.66 20.83 2.65
N GLU A 312 24.43 21.24 2.33
CA GLU A 312 23.58 22.06 3.20
C GLU A 312 23.25 21.34 4.52
N TYR A 313 22.80 20.09 4.47
CA TYR A 313 22.52 19.30 5.67
C TYR A 313 23.75 19.20 6.60
N LYS A 314 24.95 19.04 6.04
CA LYS A 314 26.20 18.97 6.83
C LYS A 314 26.52 20.25 7.59
N LYS A 315 26.04 21.43 7.16
CA LYS A 315 26.30 22.71 7.86
C LYS A 315 25.74 22.72 9.28
N GLY A 316 24.60 22.05 9.53
CA GLY A 316 23.99 21.92 10.86
C GLY A 316 24.59 20.80 11.74
N ALA A 317 25.72 20.20 11.35
CA ALA A 317 26.26 19.05 12.09
C ALA A 317 26.69 19.38 13.52
N ALA A 318 27.30 20.56 13.73
CA ALA A 318 27.75 21.00 15.05
C ALA A 318 26.58 21.20 16.02
N GLU A 319 25.50 21.84 15.56
CA GLU A 319 24.28 22.06 16.35
C GLU A 319 23.62 20.74 16.76
N ARG A 320 23.49 19.78 15.81
CA ARG A 320 22.99 18.43 16.12
C ARG A 320 23.86 17.70 17.13
N GLU A 321 25.18 17.83 17.04
CA GLU A 321 26.11 17.21 17.97
C GLU A 321 25.97 17.79 19.38
N GLN A 322 25.90 19.12 19.49
CA GLN A 322 25.66 19.80 20.77
C GLN A 322 24.32 19.37 21.39
N LEU A 323 23.27 19.24 20.59
CA LEU A 323 21.95 18.80 21.06
C LEU A 323 22.00 17.36 21.62
N VAL A 324 22.70 16.45 20.94
CA VAL A 324 22.87 15.05 21.37
C VAL A 324 23.63 14.94 22.70
N GLN A 325 24.61 15.83 22.92
CA GLN A 325 25.44 15.83 24.14
C GLN A 325 24.73 16.45 25.35
N THR A 326 23.79 17.38 25.12
CA THR A 326 23.19 18.18 26.19
C THR A 326 21.80 17.74 26.60
N LYS A 327 21.09 16.96 25.77
CA LYS A 327 19.69 16.57 26.03
C LYS A 327 19.48 15.07 25.88
N SER A 328 18.45 14.56 26.56
CA SER A 328 17.95 13.19 26.39
C SER A 328 16.51 13.21 25.90
N LEU A 329 16.27 12.68 24.70
CA LEU A 329 14.91 12.55 24.16
C LEU A 329 14.02 11.64 25.04
N SER A 330 14.59 10.63 25.69
CA SER A 330 13.85 9.78 26.63
C SER A 330 13.31 10.60 27.80
N GLU A 331 14.16 11.45 28.40
CA GLU A 331 13.77 12.27 29.54
C GLU A 331 12.77 13.36 29.15
N MET A 332 12.95 14.01 27.99
CA MET A 332 11.97 14.97 27.47
C MET A 332 10.59 14.31 27.26
N VAL A 333 10.56 13.09 26.70
CA VAL A 333 9.30 12.38 26.44
C VAL A 333 8.64 11.92 27.74
N LYS A 334 9.40 11.36 28.69
CA LYS A 334 8.87 11.01 30.03
C LYS A 334 8.29 12.22 30.76
N ALA A 335 8.92 13.38 30.61
CA ALA A 335 8.46 14.64 31.20
C ALA A 335 7.29 15.29 30.44
N ASN A 336 6.81 14.70 29.33
CA ASN A 336 5.87 15.33 28.40
C ASN A 336 6.32 16.72 27.91
N ASP A 337 7.63 16.96 27.78
CA ASP A 337 8.21 18.20 27.26
C ASP A 337 8.04 18.27 25.73
N ARG A 338 6.80 18.51 25.29
CA ARG A 338 6.42 18.57 23.88
C ARG A 338 7.18 19.65 23.10
N GLU A 339 7.38 20.82 23.73
CA GLU A 339 8.11 21.93 23.12
C GLU A 339 9.60 21.58 22.93
N GLY A 340 10.24 21.00 23.96
CA GLY A 340 11.62 20.55 23.88
C GLY A 340 11.83 19.44 22.86
N VAL A 341 10.89 18.47 22.79
CA VAL A 341 10.91 17.44 21.76
C VAL A 341 10.73 18.04 20.37
N ALA A 342 9.75 18.92 20.15
CA ALA A 342 9.51 19.54 18.84
C ALA A 342 10.76 20.30 18.35
N LYS A 343 11.35 21.15 19.20
CA LYS A 343 12.61 21.86 18.90
C LYS A 343 13.76 20.92 18.59
N ALA A 344 13.91 19.85 19.38
CA ALA A 344 14.94 18.85 19.11
C ALA A 344 14.72 18.16 17.76
N MET A 345 13.48 17.85 17.41
CA MET A 345 13.14 17.23 16.12
C MET A 345 13.42 18.18 14.94
N GLU A 346 13.10 19.47 15.06
CA GLU A 346 13.38 20.48 14.01
C GLU A 346 14.87 20.54 13.66
N VAL A 347 15.75 20.43 14.65
CA VAL A 347 17.21 20.41 14.46
C VAL A 347 17.69 19.09 13.84
N MET A 348 17.03 17.98 14.19
CA MET A 348 17.47 16.63 13.82
C MET A 348 16.93 16.15 12.46
N ILE A 349 15.77 16.65 12.01
CA ILE A 349 15.22 16.33 10.70
C ILE A 349 16.17 16.85 9.60
N PRO A 350 16.53 16.01 8.61
CA PRO A 350 17.36 16.42 7.48
C PRO A 350 16.57 17.20 6.42
N TRP A 351 16.03 18.36 6.77
CA TRP A 351 15.16 19.17 5.90
C TRP A 351 15.68 19.34 4.47
N PRO A 352 16.98 19.62 4.21
CA PRO A 352 17.47 19.80 2.85
C PRO A 352 17.32 18.54 1.99
N LEU A 353 17.39 17.34 2.59
CA LEU A 353 17.35 16.05 1.90
C LEU A 353 15.91 15.58 1.62
N LEU A 354 14.93 16.07 2.38
CA LEU A 354 13.52 15.66 2.22
C LEU A 354 12.89 16.18 0.93
N GLU A 355 12.04 15.34 0.34
CA GLU A 355 11.17 15.75 -0.75
C GLU A 355 10.04 16.69 -0.25
N PRO A 356 9.46 17.54 -1.12
CA PRO A 356 8.43 18.50 -0.73
C PRO A 356 7.26 17.90 0.07
N THR A 357 6.73 16.73 -0.33
CA THR A 357 5.63 16.04 0.37
C THR A 357 6.03 15.63 1.77
N GLU A 358 7.23 15.08 1.94
CA GLU A 358 7.77 14.71 3.23
C GLU A 358 7.98 15.94 4.13
N LYS A 359 8.45 17.07 3.57
CA LYS A 359 8.61 18.32 4.34
C LYS A 359 7.29 18.79 4.93
N VAL A 360 6.21 18.76 4.15
CA VAL A 360 4.87 19.12 4.64
C VAL A 360 4.47 18.17 5.77
N PHE A 361 4.57 16.86 5.54
CA PHE A 361 4.22 15.86 6.54
C PHE A 361 4.99 16.05 7.85
N TRP A 362 6.32 16.19 7.80
CA TRP A 362 7.15 16.33 8.99
C TRP A 362 6.93 17.65 9.73
N LYS A 363 6.61 18.74 9.03
CA LYS A 363 6.22 20.01 9.66
C LYS A 363 4.89 19.88 10.40
N ASP A 364 3.89 19.29 9.75
CA ASP A 364 2.57 19.05 10.37
C ASP A 364 2.70 18.12 11.58
N TYR A 365 3.55 17.09 11.48
CA TYR A 365 3.86 16.17 12.57
C TYR A 365 4.51 16.89 13.76
N ILE A 366 5.55 17.70 13.53
CA ILE A 366 6.26 18.42 14.61
C ILE A 366 5.32 19.44 15.26
N GLU A 367 4.51 20.13 14.47
CA GLU A 367 3.54 21.07 15.00
C GLU A 367 2.47 20.37 15.84
N ALA A 368 2.03 19.17 15.43
CA ALA A 368 1.11 18.36 16.22
C ALA A 368 1.76 17.73 17.45
N VAL A 369 3.09 17.53 17.47
CA VAL A 369 3.82 17.19 18.70
C VAL A 369 3.75 18.35 19.67
N ARG A 370 4.05 19.56 19.20
CA ARG A 370 4.09 20.80 19.99
C ARG A 370 2.71 21.15 20.55
N HIS A 371 1.70 21.14 19.69
CA HIS A 371 0.34 21.57 19.97
C HIS A 371 -0.66 20.51 19.48
N PRO A 372 -0.84 19.39 20.21
CA PRO A 372 -1.74 18.33 19.79
C PRO A 372 -3.19 18.82 19.79
N ASN A 373 -3.93 18.46 18.75
CA ASN A 373 -5.36 18.66 18.63
C ASN A 373 -6.05 17.30 18.65
N TYR A 374 -6.75 17.03 19.75
CA TYR A 374 -7.45 15.77 19.94
C TYR A 374 -8.89 15.78 19.42
N THR A 375 -9.34 16.87 18.81
CA THR A 375 -10.67 16.95 18.19
C THR A 375 -10.76 15.92 17.08
N ASN A 376 -11.68 14.96 17.21
CA ASN A 376 -11.83 13.81 16.31
C ASN A 376 -10.56 12.94 16.19
N ALA A 377 -9.65 13.00 17.17
CA ALA A 377 -8.51 12.08 17.22
C ALA A 377 -9.01 10.66 17.51
N PRO A 378 -8.59 9.67 16.71
CA PRO A 378 -9.03 8.29 16.89
C PRO A 378 -8.47 7.68 18.16
N ILE A 379 -9.19 6.68 18.67
CA ILE A 379 -8.67 5.76 19.70
C ILE A 379 -8.14 4.53 18.98
N LEU A 380 -6.85 4.25 19.20
CA LEU A 380 -6.11 3.20 18.51
C LEU A 380 -5.49 2.25 19.53
N PHE A 381 -5.15 1.05 19.07
CA PHE A 381 -4.49 0.02 19.86
C PHE A 381 -3.09 -0.29 19.31
N ARG A 382 -2.17 -0.61 20.21
CA ARG A 382 -0.81 -1.06 19.90
C ARG A 382 -0.49 -2.33 20.67
N GLY A 383 -0.17 -3.40 19.95
CA GLY A 383 0.47 -4.57 20.53
C GLY A 383 1.92 -4.28 20.87
N LEU A 384 2.35 -4.66 22.07
CA LEU A 384 3.71 -4.52 22.56
C LEU A 384 4.37 -5.89 22.57
N ASP A 385 5.34 -6.06 21.67
CA ASP A 385 6.19 -7.26 21.64
C ASP A 385 7.35 -7.17 22.65
N LYS A 386 8.09 -8.27 22.81
CA LYS A 386 9.22 -8.36 23.76
C LYS A 386 10.40 -7.43 23.49
N SER A 387 10.54 -6.95 22.26
CA SER A 387 11.59 -6.03 21.84
C SER A 387 11.18 -4.56 22.00
N GLU A 388 9.91 -4.31 22.33
CA GLU A 388 9.39 -2.96 22.50
C GLU A 388 10.01 -2.28 23.74
N LYS A 389 10.41 -1.01 23.59
CA LYS A 389 11.06 -0.25 24.68
C LYS A 389 10.19 0.93 25.11
N LEU A 390 9.32 0.67 26.08
CA LEU A 390 8.54 1.69 26.77
C LEU A 390 9.46 2.64 27.55
N GLN A 391 9.17 3.94 27.42
CA GLN A 391 9.74 5.00 28.24
C GLN A 391 8.90 5.11 29.52
N SER A 392 9.03 4.11 30.39
CA SER A 392 8.18 3.94 31.57
C SER A 392 8.25 5.12 32.52
N ILE A 393 7.10 5.52 33.04
CA ILE A 393 6.93 6.41 34.18
C ILE A 393 6.47 5.55 35.35
N THR A 394 7.22 5.60 36.45
CA THR A 394 6.92 4.82 37.65
C THR A 394 6.43 5.71 38.79
N ASP A 395 5.51 5.20 39.59
CA ASP A 395 5.15 5.82 40.87
C ASP A 395 6.27 5.65 41.92
N ALA A 396 6.07 6.22 43.11
CA ALA A 396 7.00 6.10 44.24
C ALA A 396 7.21 4.65 44.72
N LYS A 397 6.33 3.73 44.35
CA LYS A 397 6.39 2.29 44.67
C LYS A 397 7.08 1.49 43.56
N GLY A 398 7.48 2.13 42.46
CA GLY A 398 8.12 1.49 41.31
C GLY A 398 7.13 0.88 40.30
N ASN A 399 5.83 1.07 40.47
CA ASN A 399 4.84 0.56 39.52
C ASN A 399 4.80 1.43 38.27
N VAL A 400 4.76 0.83 37.08
CA VAL A 400 4.60 1.56 35.82
C VAL A 400 3.18 2.11 35.74
N ILE A 401 3.03 3.44 35.82
CA ILE A 401 1.74 4.15 35.77
C ILE A 401 1.47 4.80 34.41
N GLY A 402 2.46 4.77 33.52
CA GLY A 402 2.36 5.26 32.15
C GLY A 402 3.68 5.09 31.41
N GLY A 403 3.75 5.57 30.16
CA GLY A 403 5.02 5.62 29.44
C GLY A 403 4.86 6.04 28.00
N GLY A 404 5.92 6.61 27.45
CA GLY A 404 6.02 6.93 26.02
C GLY A 404 6.50 5.72 25.21
N MET A 405 6.23 5.71 23.91
CA MET A 405 6.72 4.69 22.99
C MET A 405 7.60 5.30 21.92
N PHE A 406 8.51 4.51 21.37
CA PHE A 406 9.44 4.91 20.32
C PHE A 406 9.38 3.92 19.16
N SER A 407 9.55 4.43 17.94
CA SER A 407 9.64 3.58 16.75
C SER A 407 10.82 2.63 16.85
N LYS A 408 10.77 1.51 16.11
CA LYS A 408 11.87 0.53 16.09
C LYS A 408 13.20 1.18 15.69
N ARG A 409 13.18 2.24 14.86
CA ARG A 409 14.37 3.03 14.53
C ARG A 409 15.07 3.65 15.74
N LEU A 410 14.28 4.16 16.69
CA LEU A 410 14.77 4.81 17.91
C LEU A 410 15.13 3.79 18.98
N THR A 411 14.56 2.59 18.96
CA THR A 411 14.84 1.55 19.96
C THR A 411 15.97 0.60 19.53
N ALA A 412 16.27 0.51 18.23
CA ALA A 412 17.36 -0.29 17.67
C ALA A 412 18.76 0.19 18.10
N GLY A 413 19.65 -0.76 18.40
CA GLY A 413 21.06 -0.49 18.75
C GLY A 413 21.30 0.22 20.09
N SER A 414 22.57 0.50 20.38
CA SER A 414 23.05 1.29 21.52
C SER A 414 23.08 2.80 21.20
N GLY A 415 23.28 3.63 22.23
CA GLY A 415 23.36 5.09 22.10
C GLY A 415 22.05 5.83 22.46
N SER A 416 22.15 7.15 22.60
CA SER A 416 20.99 7.99 22.95
C SER A 416 19.96 8.04 21.82
N HIS A 417 18.69 8.24 22.17
CA HIS A 417 17.62 8.31 21.17
C HIS A 417 17.80 9.49 20.20
N LEU A 418 18.38 10.62 20.65
CA LEU A 418 18.77 11.72 19.76
C LEU A 418 19.90 11.30 18.83
N TYR A 419 20.93 10.59 19.31
CA TYR A 419 22.00 10.11 18.42
C TYR A 419 21.45 9.26 17.27
N LYS A 420 20.45 8.42 17.54
CA LYS A 420 19.80 7.58 16.52
C LYS A 420 19.05 8.39 15.46
N LEU A 421 18.52 9.56 15.81
CA LEU A 421 17.92 10.48 14.84
C LEU A 421 18.95 11.05 13.85
N LYS A 422 20.25 11.09 14.18
CA LYS A 422 21.30 11.50 13.22
C LYS A 422 21.36 10.58 11.99
N GLY A 423 20.86 9.35 12.12
CA GLY A 423 20.78 8.40 11.02
C GLY A 423 19.41 8.40 10.31
N LEU A 424 18.55 9.39 10.54
CA LEU A 424 17.35 9.62 9.70
C LEU A 424 17.67 9.83 8.22
N PRO A 425 18.75 10.55 7.80
CA PRO A 425 19.10 10.66 6.39
C PRO A 425 19.21 9.29 5.72
N GLU A 426 19.90 8.34 6.36
CA GLU A 426 20.05 6.99 5.85
C GLU A 426 18.73 6.23 5.85
N THR A 427 17.91 6.39 6.90
CA THR A 427 16.56 5.80 6.95
C THR A 427 15.68 6.29 5.79
N PHE A 428 15.65 7.58 5.52
CA PHE A 428 14.89 8.13 4.38
C PHE A 428 15.52 7.68 3.05
N GLU A 429 16.85 7.63 2.98
CA GLU A 429 17.57 7.16 1.80
C GLU A 429 17.36 5.68 1.45
N THR A 430 17.12 4.84 2.46
CA THR A 430 16.97 3.39 2.29
C THR A 430 15.50 2.98 2.21
N LEU A 431 14.67 3.47 3.12
CA LEU A 431 13.25 3.15 3.18
C LEU A 431 12.40 4.04 2.27
N GLY A 432 12.84 5.24 1.91
CA GLY A 432 12.08 6.10 1.00
C GLY A 432 12.26 5.77 -0.48
N THR A 433 13.33 5.03 -0.84
CA THR A 433 13.72 4.75 -2.24
C THR A 433 13.34 3.37 -2.75
N GLY A 434 12.83 2.49 -1.90
CA GLY A 434 12.63 1.09 -2.27
C GLY A 434 13.93 0.30 -2.39
N LYS A 435 15.07 0.76 -1.86
CA LYS A 435 16.29 -0.05 -1.74
C LYS A 435 16.06 -1.35 -0.95
N ALA A 436 15.11 -1.35 -0.02
CA ALA A 436 14.68 -2.55 0.70
C ALA A 436 13.87 -3.53 -0.17
N LEU A 437 13.45 -3.14 -1.38
CA LEU A 437 12.93 -4.06 -2.37
C LEU A 437 14.14 -4.77 -3.01
N GLU A 438 14.48 -5.95 -2.52
CA GLU A 438 15.64 -6.78 -2.93
C GLU A 438 15.73 -7.08 -4.46
N TYR A 439 14.75 -6.65 -5.24
CA TYR A 439 14.68 -6.84 -6.69
C TYR A 439 15.59 -5.91 -7.50
N PHE A 440 16.23 -4.92 -6.87
CA PHE A 440 17.18 -4.07 -7.59
C PHE A 440 18.60 -4.64 -7.51
N PRO A 441 19.26 -4.93 -8.66
CA PRO A 441 20.68 -5.21 -8.67
C PRO A 441 21.43 -4.08 -7.95
N LYS A 442 22.31 -4.41 -6.99
CA LYS A 442 23.05 -3.45 -6.15
C LYS A 442 23.77 -2.36 -6.95
N ASP A 443 24.16 -2.67 -8.19
CA ASP A 443 24.91 -1.78 -9.08
C ASP A 443 24.00 -0.92 -9.99
N SER A 444 22.69 -1.18 -9.99
CA SER A 444 21.72 -0.57 -10.91
C SER A 444 20.76 0.42 -10.26
N ILE A 445 20.75 0.53 -8.92
CA ILE A 445 20.01 1.59 -8.24
C ILE A 445 20.75 2.88 -8.54
N PRO A 446 20.25 3.73 -9.46
CA PRO A 446 20.95 4.95 -9.76
C PRO A 446 21.02 5.73 -8.47
N LEU A 447 22.20 6.27 -8.15
CA LEU A 447 22.32 7.25 -7.09
C LEU A 447 21.15 8.24 -7.21
N ASN A 448 20.34 8.34 -6.15
CA ASN A 448 19.28 9.33 -5.96
C ASN A 448 17.92 8.98 -6.60
N PHE A 449 17.23 7.97 -6.07
CA PHE A 449 15.77 7.88 -6.17
C PHE A 449 15.14 8.95 -5.25
N PRO A 450 14.02 9.60 -5.65
CA PRO A 450 13.29 10.47 -4.73
C PRO A 450 12.77 9.63 -3.56
N HIS A 451 12.95 10.14 -2.34
CA HIS A 451 12.37 9.56 -1.14
C HIS A 451 10.88 9.91 -1.14
N THR A 452 10.03 8.93 -0.87
CA THR A 452 8.57 9.14 -0.86
C THR A 452 8.02 8.65 0.47
N LEU A 453 7.01 9.37 0.97
CA LEU A 453 6.27 8.95 2.17
C LEU A 453 5.64 7.58 1.94
N THR A 454 5.04 7.40 0.77
CA THR A 454 4.48 6.11 0.32
C THR A 454 5.54 5.01 0.26
N GLY A 455 6.74 5.32 -0.25
CA GLY A 455 7.87 4.39 -0.26
C GLY A 455 8.27 3.94 1.14
N MET A 456 8.31 4.86 2.12
CA MET A 456 8.59 4.52 3.51
C MET A 456 7.49 3.63 4.11
N MET A 457 6.21 3.89 3.80
CA MET A 457 5.08 3.08 4.27
C MET A 457 5.11 1.66 3.71
N ILE A 458 5.39 1.51 2.41
CA ILE A 458 5.56 0.21 1.75
C ILE A 458 6.71 -0.57 2.39
N ASN A 459 7.85 0.09 2.62
CA ASN A 459 9.00 -0.58 3.21
C ASN A 459 8.77 -0.91 4.69
N HIS A 460 8.01 -0.09 5.43
CA HIS A 460 7.61 -0.41 6.80
C HIS A 460 6.73 -1.66 6.87
N ALA A 461 5.74 -1.80 5.99
CA ALA A 461 4.87 -2.98 5.93
C ALA A 461 5.67 -4.28 5.68
N ARG A 462 6.79 -4.20 4.94
CA ARG A 462 7.66 -5.35 4.64
C ARG A 462 8.69 -5.60 5.73
N ASN A 463 9.32 -4.54 6.20
CA ASN A 463 10.36 -4.57 7.20
C ASN A 463 10.20 -3.39 8.16
N PRO A 464 9.50 -3.58 9.28
CA PRO A 464 9.32 -2.52 10.26
C PRO A 464 10.63 -2.17 10.99
N GLN A 465 11.68 -3.00 10.88
CA GLN A 465 12.97 -2.73 11.51
C GLN A 465 13.66 -1.54 10.83
N GLY A 466 14.01 -0.54 11.64
CA GLY A 466 14.60 0.70 11.13
C GLY A 466 13.59 1.70 10.57
N SER A 467 12.29 1.36 10.51
CA SER A 467 11.24 2.30 10.15
C SER A 467 11.09 3.40 11.20
N PRO A 468 10.87 4.66 10.78
CA PRO A 468 10.52 5.72 11.69
C PRO A 468 9.09 5.61 12.23
N PHE A 469 8.27 4.66 11.77
CA PHE A 469 6.87 4.51 12.18
C PHE A 469 6.66 3.53 13.34
N ILE A 470 5.56 3.75 14.07
CA ILE A 470 4.96 2.85 15.05
C ILE A 470 3.61 2.40 14.48
N SER A 471 3.44 1.10 14.24
CA SER A 471 2.18 0.53 13.75
C SER A 471 1.12 0.53 14.83
N LEU A 472 -0.06 1.02 14.51
CA LEU A 472 -1.26 1.06 15.34
C LEU A 472 -2.41 0.42 14.55
N THR A 473 -3.48 0.07 15.23
CA THR A 473 -4.68 -0.50 14.60
C THR A 473 -5.95 -0.04 15.31
N TYR A 474 -7.06 -0.02 14.60
CA TYR A 474 -8.39 0.18 15.17
C TYR A 474 -8.93 -1.10 15.84
N GLU A 475 -8.36 -2.25 15.49
CA GLU A 475 -8.81 -3.57 15.94
C GLU A 475 -7.99 -4.08 17.11
N LEU A 476 -8.64 -4.22 18.26
CA LEU A 476 -7.99 -4.72 19.45
C LEU A 476 -7.46 -6.15 19.24
N THR A 477 -8.17 -7.00 18.50
CA THR A 477 -7.77 -8.38 18.18
C THR A 477 -6.43 -8.43 17.44
N VAL A 478 -6.24 -7.55 16.45
CA VAL A 478 -4.97 -7.41 15.72
C VAL A 478 -3.85 -6.96 16.67
N ALA A 479 -4.08 -5.92 17.48
CA ALA A 479 -3.10 -5.46 18.47
C ALA A 479 -2.76 -6.57 19.49
N TRP A 480 -3.76 -7.35 19.89
CA TRP A 480 -3.61 -8.48 20.81
C TRP A 480 -2.75 -9.60 20.21
N GLY A 481 -2.90 -9.87 18.91
CA GLY A 481 -2.05 -10.80 18.16
C GLY A 481 -0.57 -10.40 18.21
N PHE A 482 -0.26 -9.11 18.03
CA PHE A 482 1.11 -8.59 18.14
C PHE A 482 1.63 -8.52 19.57
N ALA A 483 0.73 -8.39 20.55
CA ALA A 483 1.07 -8.43 21.97
C ALA A 483 1.44 -9.83 22.46
N ALA A 484 1.27 -10.87 21.63
CA ALA A 484 1.58 -12.24 21.99
C ALA A 484 3.08 -12.51 21.99
N GLY A 485 3.80 -12.01 23.00
CA GLY A 485 5.13 -12.52 23.31
C GLY A 485 5.05 -14.03 23.58
N GLU A 486 5.96 -14.81 22.98
CA GLU A 486 6.14 -16.22 23.35
C GLU A 486 6.59 -16.30 24.81
N VAL A 487 5.66 -16.68 25.69
CA VAL A 487 5.97 -17.07 27.06
C VAL A 487 5.88 -18.58 27.11
N SER A 488 7.01 -19.25 26.82
CA SER A 488 7.08 -20.69 27.05
C SER A 488 7.19 -20.92 28.56
N ALA A 489 6.10 -21.39 29.18
CA ALA A 489 6.06 -21.80 30.58
C ALA A 489 7.16 -22.82 30.93
N ALA A 490 7.64 -23.59 29.94
CA ALA A 490 8.72 -24.56 30.09
C ALA A 490 10.11 -23.94 30.41
N LYS A 491 10.27 -22.61 30.33
CA LYS A 491 11.51 -21.90 30.70
C LYS A 491 11.44 -21.16 32.04
N VAL A 492 10.31 -21.24 32.76
CA VAL A 492 10.13 -20.55 34.05
C VAL A 492 10.59 -21.44 35.20
N SER A 493 11.87 -21.79 35.24
CA SER A 493 12.58 -22.08 36.50
C SER A 493 13.08 -20.78 37.13
N ALA A 494 12.32 -19.69 36.94
CA ALA A 494 12.78 -18.34 37.17
C ALA A 494 12.85 -18.08 38.67
N THR A 495 14.04 -17.71 39.14
CA THR A 495 14.21 -17.08 40.45
C THR A 495 13.28 -15.87 40.57
N GLU A 496 12.88 -15.49 41.79
CA GLU A 496 12.06 -14.30 42.04
C GLU A 496 12.60 -13.04 41.33
N LYS A 497 13.94 -12.91 41.24
CA LYS A 497 14.62 -11.86 40.50
C LYS A 497 14.34 -11.90 39.00
N GLN A 498 14.44 -13.07 38.36
CA GLN A 498 14.15 -13.23 36.93
C GLN A 498 12.68 -12.99 36.62
N LEU A 499 11.77 -13.40 37.51
CA LEU A 499 10.35 -13.10 37.38
C LEU A 499 10.08 -11.59 37.50
N LYS A 500 10.67 -10.92 38.50
CA LYS A 500 10.59 -9.46 38.64
C LYS A 500 11.18 -8.73 37.44
N GLU A 501 12.34 -9.15 36.92
CA GLU A 501 12.94 -8.58 35.71
C GLU A 501 12.05 -8.78 34.49
N PHE A 502 11.46 -9.96 34.34
CA PHE A 502 10.54 -10.27 33.24
C PHE A 502 9.23 -9.47 33.33
N LEU A 503 8.62 -9.36 34.51
CA LEU A 503 7.43 -8.53 34.79
C LEU A 503 7.71 -7.04 34.54
N ASN A 504 8.90 -6.59 34.92
CA ASN A 504 9.33 -5.21 34.71
C ASN A 504 9.68 -4.95 33.24
N SER A 505 9.99 -5.98 32.46
CA SER A 505 10.20 -5.88 31.01
C SER A 505 8.89 -5.81 30.22
N ASN A 506 8.97 -5.35 28.97
CA ASN A 506 7.87 -5.43 28.00
C ASN A 506 7.79 -6.83 27.33
N ALA A 507 8.69 -7.76 27.68
CA ALA A 507 8.67 -9.15 27.22
C ALA A 507 7.51 -9.97 27.77
N SER A 508 6.76 -9.43 28.72
CA SER A 508 5.48 -9.97 29.18
C SER A 508 4.34 -9.84 28.15
N GLY A 509 4.56 -9.20 27.00
CA GLY A 509 3.47 -8.84 26.10
C GLY A 509 2.61 -7.73 26.72
N GLY A 510 1.76 -7.09 25.93
CA GLY A 510 0.85 -6.07 26.44
C GLY A 510 0.20 -5.27 25.34
N VAL A 511 -0.86 -4.55 25.68
CA VAL A 511 -1.58 -3.69 24.74
C VAL A 511 -1.69 -2.28 25.30
N ALA A 512 -1.35 -1.31 24.48
CA ALA A 512 -1.59 0.11 24.77
C ALA A 512 -2.80 0.60 23.97
N THR A 513 -3.70 1.32 24.65
CA THR A 513 -4.76 2.12 24.05
C THR A 513 -4.27 3.56 23.99
N VAL A 514 -4.26 4.15 22.81
CA VAL A 514 -3.68 5.48 22.56
C VAL A 514 -4.68 6.40 21.88
N ARG A 515 -4.48 7.70 22.10
CA ARG A 515 -5.18 8.79 21.39
C ARG A 515 -4.16 9.77 20.87
N ILE A 516 -4.07 9.89 19.54
CA ILE A 516 -3.02 10.66 18.88
C ILE A 516 -3.68 11.66 17.92
N ASP A 517 -3.12 12.86 17.84
CA ASP A 517 -3.52 13.85 16.83
C ASP A 517 -3.43 13.25 15.43
N LYS A 518 -4.51 13.36 14.66
CA LYS A 518 -4.61 12.84 13.29
C LYS A 518 -3.50 13.31 12.35
N ARG A 519 -2.94 14.51 12.56
CA ARG A 519 -1.81 15.05 11.76
C ARG A 519 -0.53 14.24 11.92
N ARG A 520 -0.45 13.41 12.97
CA ARG A 520 0.69 12.53 13.25
C ARG A 520 0.48 11.09 12.77
N LEU A 521 -0.69 10.81 12.20
CA LEU A 521 -1.10 9.49 11.74
C LEU A 521 -1.06 9.42 10.21
N LEU A 522 -0.70 8.25 9.69
CA LEU A 522 -0.80 7.90 8.27
C LEU A 522 -1.50 6.55 8.16
N THR A 523 -2.60 6.50 7.44
CA THR A 523 -3.26 5.23 7.15
C THR A 523 -2.42 4.43 6.14
N ASN A 524 -1.94 3.24 6.51
CA ASN A 524 -1.12 2.43 5.61
C ASN A 524 -1.96 1.61 4.64
N SER A 525 -2.38 2.25 3.55
CA SER A 525 -3.06 1.58 2.43
C SER A 525 -2.16 0.63 1.63
N PHE A 526 -0.90 0.44 2.04
CA PHE A 526 0.06 -0.44 1.36
C PHE A 526 0.44 -1.68 2.18
N SER A 527 -0.23 -1.92 3.32
CA SER A 527 -0.05 -3.15 4.07
C SER A 527 -0.36 -4.36 3.19
N ALA A 528 0.50 -5.38 3.23
CA ALA A 528 0.29 -6.62 2.49
C ALA A 528 -0.67 -7.58 3.20
N TYR A 529 -1.11 -7.23 4.41
CA TYR A 529 -1.98 -8.06 5.25
C TYR A 529 -3.45 -7.68 5.02
N PRO A 530 -4.22 -8.50 4.31
CA PRO A 530 -5.64 -8.25 4.07
C PRO A 530 -6.39 -8.12 5.40
N GLY A 531 -7.14 -7.03 5.58
CA GLY A 531 -7.91 -6.79 6.80
C GLY A 531 -7.13 -6.17 7.96
N GLU A 532 -5.79 -6.09 7.91
CA GLU A 532 -5.05 -5.34 8.93
C GLU A 532 -5.10 -3.85 8.59
N LEU A 533 -5.99 -3.12 9.28
CA LEU A 533 -6.08 -1.66 9.21
C LEU A 533 -4.91 -0.99 9.93
N GLU A 534 -3.72 -1.07 9.33
CA GLU A 534 -2.53 -0.47 9.91
C GLU A 534 -2.57 1.07 9.80
N VAL A 535 -2.43 1.73 10.94
CA VAL A 535 -2.27 3.18 11.07
C VAL A 535 -0.87 3.47 11.62
N LEU A 536 -0.12 4.35 10.99
CA LEU A 536 1.26 4.63 11.35
C LEU A 536 1.34 5.94 12.13
N SER A 537 1.79 5.88 13.38
CA SER A 537 2.29 7.06 14.09
C SER A 537 3.76 7.26 13.81
N SER A 538 4.21 8.49 13.60
CA SER A 538 5.64 8.75 13.37
C SER A 538 6.44 8.89 14.66
N MET A 539 7.62 8.28 14.67
CA MET A 539 8.73 8.33 15.63
C MET A 539 8.44 7.98 17.09
N LEU A 540 7.46 8.61 17.73
CA LEU A 540 7.23 8.50 19.16
C LEU A 540 5.76 8.69 19.53
N ILE A 541 5.38 8.22 20.72
CA ILE A 541 4.08 8.47 21.35
C ILE A 541 4.37 8.98 22.76
N PHE A 542 3.71 10.06 23.15
CA PHE A 542 3.91 10.64 24.48
C PHE A 542 3.13 9.89 25.56
N PRO A 543 3.60 9.93 26.82
CA PRO A 543 2.87 9.34 27.95
C PRO A 543 1.42 9.82 28.10
N ASP A 544 1.13 11.10 27.85
CA ASP A 544 -0.23 11.65 27.91
C ASP A 544 -1.16 11.13 26.79
N GLU A 545 -0.60 10.62 25.70
CA GLU A 545 -1.32 9.99 24.60
C GLU A 545 -1.65 8.52 24.87
N VAL A 546 -1.02 7.91 25.89
CA VAL A 546 -1.33 6.55 26.34
C VAL A 546 -2.45 6.59 27.37
N LEU A 547 -3.66 6.28 26.90
CA LEU A 547 -4.86 6.32 27.74
C LEU A 547 -4.94 5.12 28.67
N TYR A 548 -4.56 3.95 28.18
CA TYR A 548 -4.52 2.73 28.98
C TYR A 548 -3.39 1.83 28.51
N LEU A 549 -2.75 1.13 29.44
CA LEU A 549 -1.66 0.21 29.18
C LEU A 549 -1.84 -0.97 30.12
N GLU A 550 -2.00 -2.16 29.56
CA GLU A 550 -2.01 -3.41 30.33
C GLU A 550 -0.86 -4.28 29.82
N LYS A 551 -0.10 -4.85 30.75
CA LYS A 551 0.86 -5.90 30.43
C LYS A 551 0.14 -7.24 30.35
N GLY A 552 0.51 -8.06 29.38
CA GLY A 552 -0.23 -9.22 28.92
C GLY A 552 -0.18 -10.45 29.82
N LEU A 553 0.36 -10.38 31.04
CA LEU A 553 0.47 -11.53 31.96
C LEU A 553 0.12 -11.12 33.38
N VAL A 554 -0.80 -11.88 33.97
CA VAL A 554 -1.16 -11.90 35.39
C VAL A 554 -0.64 -13.21 35.97
N TYR A 555 -0.01 -13.13 37.14
CA TYR A 555 0.55 -14.29 37.83
C TYR A 555 -0.21 -14.56 39.12
N GLU A 556 -0.55 -15.82 39.35
CA GLU A 556 -1.06 -16.30 40.64
C GLU A 556 0.11 -16.89 41.45
N VAL A 557 0.37 -16.31 42.63
CA VAL A 557 1.44 -16.74 43.56
C VAL A 557 0.79 -17.45 44.75
N ASP A 558 1.35 -18.59 45.18
CA ASP A 558 0.90 -19.30 46.39
C ASP A 558 1.44 -18.57 47.64
N ASP A 559 0.61 -18.40 48.66
CA ASP A 559 0.91 -17.67 49.92
C ASP A 559 2.02 -18.31 50.80
N GLY A 560 2.81 -19.24 50.26
CA GLY A 560 3.93 -19.87 50.97
C GLY A 560 5.11 -20.28 50.10
N VAL A 561 5.03 -20.17 48.76
CA VAL A 561 6.11 -20.52 47.83
C VAL A 561 6.10 -19.51 46.67
N HIS A 562 7.19 -18.77 46.48
CA HIS A 562 7.33 -17.74 45.42
C HIS A 562 7.43 -18.33 43.99
N VAL A 563 6.79 -19.48 43.73
CA VAL A 563 6.75 -20.12 42.41
C VAL A 563 5.37 -19.90 41.82
N PRO A 564 5.26 -19.25 40.63
CA PRO A 564 3.97 -18.97 40.03
C PRO A 564 3.24 -20.25 39.62
N LYS A 565 1.98 -20.41 40.06
CA LYS A 565 1.13 -21.58 39.75
C LYS A 565 0.56 -21.51 38.34
N LYS A 566 0.25 -20.30 37.88
CA LYS A 566 -0.37 -20.05 36.57
C LYS A 566 0.00 -18.67 36.06
N VAL A 567 0.21 -18.59 34.75
CA VAL A 567 0.34 -17.32 34.04
C VAL A 567 -0.88 -17.18 33.16
N GLU A 568 -1.80 -16.29 33.53
CA GLU A 568 -2.99 -16.01 32.74
C GLU A 568 -2.84 -14.68 32.03
N ARG A 569 -3.25 -14.62 30.77
CA ARG A 569 -3.46 -13.32 30.13
C ARG A 569 -4.80 -12.77 30.59
N VAL A 570 -4.87 -11.47 30.83
CA VAL A 570 -6.17 -10.77 30.87
C VAL A 570 -6.91 -11.10 29.57
N SER A 571 -8.21 -11.41 29.61
CA SER A 571 -8.96 -11.65 28.38
C SER A 571 -9.02 -10.37 27.53
N ILE A 572 -9.26 -10.49 26.22
CA ILE A 572 -9.39 -9.32 25.35
C ILE A 572 -10.60 -8.46 25.78
N GLU A 573 -11.67 -9.10 26.24
CA GLU A 573 -12.88 -8.48 26.75
C GLU A 573 -12.60 -7.71 28.05
N ASP A 574 -11.88 -8.31 29.00
CA ASP A 574 -11.51 -7.65 30.25
C ASP A 574 -10.57 -6.47 30.02
N TYR A 575 -9.59 -6.63 29.12
CA TYR A 575 -8.73 -5.52 28.70
C TYR A 575 -9.58 -4.39 28.16
N TYR A 576 -10.49 -4.68 27.23
CA TYR A 576 -11.29 -3.66 26.58
C TYR A 576 -12.24 -2.96 27.56
N ALA A 577 -12.85 -3.70 28.49
CA ALA A 577 -13.69 -3.13 29.53
C ALA A 577 -12.92 -2.14 30.43
N ARG A 578 -11.69 -2.50 30.83
CA ARG A 578 -10.80 -1.63 31.60
C ARG A 578 -10.33 -0.42 30.79
N ALA A 579 -9.92 -0.64 29.54
CA ALA A 579 -9.51 0.41 28.61
C ALA A 579 -10.63 1.43 28.40
N ARG A 580 -11.85 0.97 28.15
CA ARG A 580 -13.04 1.81 27.99
C ARG A 580 -13.31 2.67 29.22
N SER A 581 -13.21 2.11 30.42
CA SER A 581 -13.33 2.86 31.67
C SER A 581 -12.24 3.94 31.78
N ALA A 582 -10.98 3.59 31.54
CA ALA A 582 -9.86 4.52 31.58
C ALA A 582 -9.96 5.64 30.53
N VAL A 583 -10.39 5.32 29.31
CA VAL A 583 -10.62 6.29 28.23
C VAL A 583 -11.71 7.28 28.63
N TYR A 584 -12.84 6.80 29.16
CA TYR A 584 -13.92 7.68 29.62
C TYR A 584 -13.44 8.59 30.76
N GLN A 585 -12.73 8.05 31.75
CA GLN A 585 -12.21 8.84 32.88
C GLN A 585 -11.22 9.92 32.44
N LYS A 586 -10.32 9.61 31.49
CA LYS A 586 -9.29 10.55 31.02
C LYS A 586 -9.80 11.57 30.00
N THR A 587 -10.81 11.22 29.21
CA THR A 587 -11.17 11.99 28.01
C THR A 587 -12.64 12.37 27.91
N GLY A 588 -13.52 11.76 28.71
CA GLY A 588 -14.98 11.85 28.58
C GLY A 588 -15.55 11.06 27.39
N ILE A 589 -14.73 10.42 26.55
CA ILE A 589 -15.18 9.65 25.40
C ILE A 589 -15.73 8.30 25.86
N ASN A 590 -16.97 8.01 25.52
CA ASN A 590 -17.59 6.71 25.77
C ASN A 590 -17.36 5.79 24.57
N LEU A 591 -16.42 4.86 24.69
CA LEU A 591 -16.21 3.84 23.67
C LEU A 591 -17.42 2.91 23.55
N PRO A 592 -17.68 2.30 22.38
CA PRO A 592 -18.65 1.21 22.24
C PRO A 592 -18.39 0.09 23.25
N LYS A 593 -19.44 -0.62 23.68
CA LYS A 593 -19.32 -1.72 24.64
C LYS A 593 -18.49 -2.90 24.10
N ASP A 594 -18.53 -3.07 22.78
CA ASP A 594 -17.83 -4.11 22.03
C ASP A 594 -16.65 -3.48 21.27
N PHE A 595 -15.50 -4.15 21.25
CA PHE A 595 -14.32 -3.68 20.52
C PHE A 595 -14.49 -3.81 19.00
N ASP A 596 -15.31 -4.74 18.51
CA ASP A 596 -15.61 -4.87 17.07
C ASP A 596 -16.44 -3.68 16.59
N ALA A 597 -17.43 -3.27 17.38
CA ALA A 597 -18.21 -2.06 17.11
C ALA A 597 -17.34 -0.79 17.14
N ASN A 598 -16.31 -0.75 17.98
CA ASN A 598 -15.34 0.35 17.98
C ASN A 598 -14.48 0.34 16.72
N ALA A 599 -14.01 -0.83 16.28
CA ALA A 599 -13.33 -0.93 15.00
C ALA A 599 -14.25 -0.41 13.89
N GLU A 600 -15.48 -0.94 13.76
CA GLU A 600 -16.48 -0.57 12.74
C GLU A 600 -16.76 0.94 12.70
N ALA A 601 -16.95 1.57 13.85
CA ALA A 601 -17.17 3.03 13.93
C ALA A 601 -15.99 3.84 13.38
N ASN A 602 -14.77 3.31 13.50
CA ASN A 602 -13.56 3.97 13.02
C ASN A 602 -13.14 3.53 11.60
N TYR A 603 -13.68 2.45 11.05
CA TYR A 603 -13.45 2.02 9.65
C TYR A 603 -13.79 3.15 8.65
N GLY A 604 -14.79 3.98 8.96
CA GLY A 604 -15.13 5.15 8.13
C GLY A 604 -13.98 6.16 7.98
N ILE A 605 -13.13 6.30 9.01
CA ILE A 605 -11.93 7.15 8.97
C ILE A 605 -10.87 6.50 8.07
N TYR A 606 -10.65 5.19 8.21
CA TYR A 606 -9.70 4.43 7.39
C TYR A 606 -9.99 4.50 5.89
N LYS A 607 -11.27 4.43 5.49
CA LYS A 607 -11.66 4.52 4.06
C LYS A 607 -11.12 5.78 3.38
N ASN A 608 -10.87 6.84 4.15
CA ASN A 608 -10.32 8.11 3.69
C ASN A 608 -8.78 8.17 3.69
N GLY A 609 -8.06 7.09 4.00
CA GLY A 609 -6.59 7.10 4.12
C GLY A 609 -5.87 7.60 2.86
N VAL A 610 -6.40 7.24 1.67
CA VAL A 610 -5.87 7.76 0.40
C VAL A 610 -6.18 9.24 0.22
N SER A 611 -7.36 9.67 0.65
CA SER A 611 -7.75 11.09 0.67
C SER A 611 -6.82 11.91 1.56
N GLU A 612 -6.46 11.39 2.73
CA GLU A 612 -5.56 12.03 3.68
C GLU A 612 -4.14 12.18 3.11
N LEU A 613 -3.61 11.13 2.48
CA LEU A 613 -2.33 11.20 1.76
C LEU A 613 -2.38 12.21 0.61
N THR A 614 -3.45 12.16 -0.19
CA THR A 614 -3.65 13.10 -1.30
C THR A 614 -3.77 14.54 -0.78
N ALA A 615 -4.40 14.73 0.38
CA ALA A 615 -4.51 16.02 1.05
C ALA A 615 -3.14 16.54 1.50
N ILE A 616 -2.24 15.69 2.03
CA ILE A 616 -0.85 16.04 2.31
C ILE A 616 -0.14 16.45 1.03
N PHE A 617 -0.26 15.65 -0.04
CA PHE A 617 0.47 15.93 -1.27
C PHE A 617 0.02 17.22 -1.94
N SER A 618 -1.28 17.54 -1.90
CA SER A 618 -1.83 18.77 -2.44
C SER A 618 -1.26 20.05 -1.80
N ARG A 619 -0.79 19.98 -0.54
CA ARG A 619 -0.23 21.13 0.19
C ARG A 619 1.21 21.47 -0.24
N THR A 620 1.85 20.65 -1.05
CA THR A 620 3.25 20.87 -1.48
C THR A 620 3.43 21.98 -2.50
N ASN A 621 2.37 22.35 -3.22
CA ASN A 621 2.40 23.42 -4.18
C ASN A 621 1.44 24.54 -3.74
N PRO A 622 1.93 25.58 -3.04
CA PRO A 622 1.08 26.69 -2.60
C PRO A 622 0.55 27.53 -3.78
N GLU A 623 1.14 27.42 -4.97
CA GLU A 623 0.68 28.09 -6.20
C GLU A 623 -0.35 27.25 -6.98
N ALA A 624 -0.56 25.98 -6.63
CA ALA A 624 -1.69 25.24 -7.19
C ALA A 624 -2.97 25.87 -6.63
N PRO A 625 -3.92 26.31 -7.48
CA PRO A 625 -5.18 26.84 -6.99
C PRO A 625 -5.82 25.81 -6.07
N LEU A 626 -6.07 26.20 -4.81
CA LEU A 626 -6.82 25.38 -3.87
C LEU A 626 -8.11 24.95 -4.58
N SER A 627 -8.42 23.66 -4.59
CA SER A 627 -9.69 23.21 -5.15
C SER A 627 -10.82 23.99 -4.48
N CYS A 628 -11.82 24.43 -5.25
CA CYS A 628 -12.90 25.28 -4.72
C CYS A 628 -13.54 24.71 -3.44
N ALA A 629 -13.57 23.38 -3.30
CA ALA A 629 -14.06 22.68 -2.11
C ALA A 629 -13.34 23.07 -0.80
N ARG A 630 -12.08 23.51 -0.84
CA ARG A 630 -11.31 23.97 0.33
C ARG A 630 -11.48 25.45 0.67
N ILE A 631 -11.97 26.26 -0.26
CA ILE A 631 -12.24 27.69 0.00
C ILE A 631 -13.57 27.85 0.77
N PHE A 632 -14.46 26.87 0.66
CA PHE A 632 -15.80 26.89 1.25
C PHE A 632 -15.97 25.98 2.49
N GLN A 633 -14.87 25.41 3.02
CA GLN A 633 -14.81 24.74 4.32
C GLN A 633 -14.02 25.60 5.30
#